data_AF-A0A2V3U9H8-F1
#
_entry.id   AF-A0A2V3U9H8-F1
#
_cell.length_a   1.000
_cell.length_b   1.000
_cell.length_c   1.000
_cell.angle_alpha   90.00
_cell.angle_beta   90.00
_cell.angle_gamma   90.00
#
_symmetry.space_group_name_H-M   'P 1'
#
loop_
_entity.id
_entity.type
_entity.pdbx_description
1 polymer ?
#
loop_
_entity_poly.entity_id
_entity_poly.type
_entity_poly.pdbx_seq_one_letter_code
_entity_poly.pdbx_strand_id
1 'polypeptide(L)'
;MASLDQQSDGASPQRASSFSYEDLLACGRGELFGAGNAQLPLPPMLMFDRITSIGTEGGAHGKGHVLAEFDIRPDLWFFPCHFKGDPVMPGCLGLDALWQLVGFHLGWLGSQGRGRALGVGEVKFTDQVLPSVKQVVYGIDIKRVRQGKLVLGIADGWLEADGRRIYEASDLRVALFRS
;
A
#
# COMPACT_ATOMS: atom_id res chain seq x y z
N MET A 1 37.00 -41.29 6.18
CA MET A 1 35.67 -41.80 6.55
C MET A 1 34.99 -40.70 7.36
N ALA A 2 33.81 -40.27 6.90
CA ALA A 2 32.86 -39.31 7.49
C ALA A 2 33.32 -37.84 7.71
N SER A 3 32.95 -37.01 6.73
CA SER A 3 32.62 -35.58 6.91
C SER A 3 31.35 -35.48 7.76
N LEU A 4 31.32 -34.57 8.74
CA LEU A 4 30.09 -34.18 9.43
C LEU A 4 29.70 -32.80 8.92
N ASP A 5 28.72 -32.79 8.03
CA ASP A 5 28.06 -31.61 7.52
C ASP A 5 27.35 -30.87 8.66
N GLN A 6 27.73 -29.61 8.91
CA GLN A 6 26.88 -28.67 9.61
C GLN A 6 25.84 -28.14 8.62
N GLN A 7 24.61 -28.64 8.72
CA GLN A 7 23.44 -27.99 8.17
C GLN A 7 23.22 -26.67 8.89
N SER A 8 23.48 -25.56 8.20
CA SER A 8 23.01 -24.24 8.62
C SER A 8 21.55 -24.09 8.17
N ASP A 9 20.62 -24.16 9.14
CA ASP A 9 19.22 -23.79 8.94
C ASP A 9 19.14 -22.32 8.49
N GLY A 10 18.84 -22.12 7.20
CA GLY A 10 18.61 -20.82 6.60
C GLY A 10 17.26 -20.25 6.97
N ALA A 11 17.10 -19.79 8.22
CA ALA A 11 15.99 -18.93 8.59
C ALA A 11 16.10 -17.62 7.79
N SER A 12 15.21 -17.43 6.81
CA SER A 12 15.09 -16.15 6.11
C SER A 12 14.80 -15.07 7.15
N PRO A 13 15.47 -13.90 7.14
CA PRO A 13 15.23 -12.86 8.12
C PRO A 13 13.75 -12.49 8.13
N GLN A 14 13.15 -12.48 9.31
CA GLN A 14 11.73 -12.20 9.49
C GLN A 14 11.47 -10.74 9.09
N ARG A 15 10.74 -10.53 8.00
CA ARG A 15 10.36 -9.19 7.53
C ARG A 15 9.38 -8.57 8.52
N ALA A 16 9.48 -7.26 8.75
CA ALA A 16 8.49 -6.53 9.53
C ALA A 16 7.10 -6.68 8.89
N SER A 17 6.08 -6.89 9.72
CA SER A 17 4.68 -7.06 9.32
C SER A 17 3.81 -5.83 9.59
N SER A 18 4.40 -4.74 10.09
CA SER A 18 3.72 -3.47 10.38
C SER A 18 4.74 -2.32 10.29
N PHE A 19 4.27 -1.12 9.94
CA PHE A 19 5.11 0.06 9.73
C PHE A 19 4.43 1.30 10.32
N SER A 20 5.19 2.05 11.12
CA SER A 20 4.77 3.32 11.71
C SER A 20 4.84 4.46 10.70
N TYR A 21 4.28 5.63 11.03
CA TYR A 21 4.34 6.80 10.16
C TYR A 21 5.77 7.19 9.79
N GLU A 22 6.71 7.11 10.73
CA GLU A 22 8.10 7.45 10.46
C GLU A 22 8.77 6.44 9.52
N ASP A 23 8.40 5.16 9.58
CA ASP A 23 8.87 4.17 8.62
C ASP A 23 8.34 4.46 7.20
N LEU A 24 7.10 4.95 7.09
CA LEU A 24 6.51 5.36 5.80
C LEU A 24 7.20 6.61 5.25
N LEU A 25 7.55 7.58 6.11
CA LEU A 25 8.34 8.73 5.71
C LEU A 25 9.74 8.32 5.27
N ALA A 26 10.40 7.39 5.99
CA ALA A 26 11.66 6.79 5.58
C ALA A 26 11.55 6.08 4.22
N CYS A 27 10.44 5.39 3.96
CA CYS A 27 10.16 4.82 2.63
C CYS A 27 10.06 5.92 1.56
N GLY A 28 9.35 7.01 1.84
CA GLY A 28 9.26 8.14 0.91
C GLY A 28 10.60 8.83 0.64
N ARG A 29 11.49 8.89 1.63
CA ARG A 29 12.86 9.38 1.49
C ARG A 29 13.81 8.39 0.80
N GLY A 30 13.37 7.16 0.55
CA GLY A 30 14.18 6.11 -0.09
C GLY A 30 15.16 5.41 0.85
N GLU A 31 14.93 5.54 2.16
CA GLU A 31 15.78 5.00 3.21
C GLU A 31 15.37 3.57 3.61
N LEU A 32 14.12 3.16 3.34
CA LEU A 32 13.58 1.87 3.78
C LEU A 32 13.97 0.70 2.86
N PHE A 33 13.77 0.83 1.55
CA PHE A 33 14.07 -0.23 0.57
C PHE A 33 15.39 -0.01 -0.19
N GLY A 34 16.12 1.05 0.14
CA GLY A 34 17.38 1.43 -0.47
C GLY A 34 17.22 2.23 -1.78
N ALA A 35 18.33 2.85 -2.20
CA ALA A 35 18.37 3.76 -3.34
C ALA A 35 17.93 3.08 -4.65
N GLY A 36 17.07 3.76 -5.40
CA GLY A 36 16.58 3.29 -6.71
C GLY A 36 15.41 2.30 -6.65
N ASN A 37 14.97 1.91 -5.45
CA ASN A 37 13.84 0.99 -5.27
C ASN A 37 12.53 1.74 -4.99
N ALA A 38 11.49 1.00 -4.60
CA ALA A 38 10.18 1.55 -4.33
C ALA A 38 10.24 2.64 -3.26
N GLN A 39 9.48 3.71 -3.46
CA GLN A 39 9.30 4.80 -2.51
C GLN A 39 7.82 5.12 -2.45
N LEU A 40 7.31 5.42 -1.27
CA LEU A 40 6.01 6.05 -1.13
C LEU A 40 6.09 7.53 -1.53
N PRO A 41 4.97 8.17 -1.87
CA PRO A 41 4.91 9.62 -1.89
C PRO A 41 5.22 10.19 -0.50
N LEU A 42 5.77 11.41 -0.44
CA LEU A 42 5.84 12.18 0.79
C LEU A 42 4.53 12.97 0.99
N PRO A 43 4.21 13.42 2.21
CA PRO A 43 3.16 14.40 2.44
C PRO A 43 3.32 15.62 1.51
N PRO A 44 2.21 16.17 0.98
CA PRO A 44 0.83 15.87 1.32
C PRO A 44 0.19 14.72 0.52
N MET A 45 0.97 13.96 -0.27
CA MET A 45 0.47 12.88 -1.13
C MET A 45 0.52 11.47 -0.50
N LEU A 46 1.17 11.32 0.67
CA LEU A 46 1.10 10.08 1.45
C LEU A 46 -0.30 9.93 2.08
N MET A 47 -1.04 8.88 1.71
CA MET A 47 -2.48 8.77 2.00
C MET A 47 -2.84 7.79 3.13
N PHE A 48 -1.87 7.40 3.95
CA PHE A 48 -2.07 6.60 5.16
C PHE A 48 -0.96 6.87 6.17
N ASP A 49 -1.31 6.74 7.45
CA ASP A 49 -0.41 7.03 8.56
C ASP A 49 0.38 5.81 9.02
N ARG A 50 -0.11 4.60 8.73
CA ARG A 50 0.50 3.35 9.18
C ARG A 50 0.06 2.16 8.34
N ILE A 51 0.92 1.15 8.26
CA ILE A 51 0.57 -0.20 7.81
C ILE A 51 0.46 -1.08 9.05
N THR A 52 -0.73 -1.59 9.33
CA THR A 52 -1.00 -2.42 10.52
C THR A 52 -0.72 -3.90 10.27
N SER A 53 -0.82 -4.33 9.01
CA SER A 53 -0.53 -5.71 8.62
C SER A 53 -0.05 -5.80 7.18
N ILE A 54 0.97 -6.62 6.93
CA ILE A 54 1.43 -6.98 5.59
C ILE A 54 1.93 -8.43 5.61
N GLY A 55 1.59 -9.19 4.56
CA GLY A 55 1.97 -10.60 4.45
C GLY A 55 2.09 -11.13 3.03
N THR A 56 2.76 -12.27 2.90
CA THR A 56 2.83 -13.08 1.66
C THR A 56 1.66 -14.07 1.53
N GLU A 57 0.88 -14.24 2.59
CA GLU A 57 -0.24 -15.16 2.68
C GLU A 57 -1.51 -14.41 3.11
N GLY A 58 -2.65 -15.11 3.05
CA GLY A 58 -3.95 -14.51 3.34
C GLY A 58 -4.45 -13.62 2.21
N GLY A 59 -5.42 -12.78 2.55
CA GLY A 59 -6.25 -12.04 1.60
C GLY A 59 -7.19 -12.93 0.79
N ALA A 60 -8.11 -12.31 0.05
CA ALA A 60 -9.16 -13.02 -0.70
C ALA A 60 -8.63 -14.06 -1.71
N HIS A 61 -7.38 -13.90 -2.15
CA HIS A 61 -6.73 -14.76 -3.15
C HIS A 61 -5.63 -15.68 -2.58
N GLY A 62 -5.40 -15.63 -1.26
CA GLY A 62 -4.40 -16.45 -0.57
C GLY A 62 -2.94 -16.16 -0.94
N LYS A 63 -2.64 -14.99 -1.52
CA LYS A 63 -1.32 -14.63 -2.08
C LYS A 63 -0.69 -13.40 -1.43
N GLY A 64 -1.24 -12.98 -0.29
CA GLY A 64 -0.76 -11.83 0.45
C GLY A 64 -1.80 -10.72 0.55
N HIS A 65 -1.55 -9.84 1.50
CA HIS A 65 -2.42 -8.72 1.84
C HIS A 65 -1.59 -7.55 2.37
N VAL A 66 -2.20 -6.36 2.38
CA VAL A 66 -1.74 -5.20 3.15
C VAL A 66 -2.96 -4.52 3.75
N LEU A 67 -2.89 -4.16 5.04
CA LEU A 67 -3.87 -3.34 5.75
C LEU A 67 -3.18 -2.07 6.25
N ALA A 68 -3.80 -0.93 6.00
CA ALA A 68 -3.27 0.38 6.39
C ALA A 68 -4.39 1.27 6.93
N GLU A 69 -4.02 2.25 7.75
CA GLU A 69 -4.97 3.17 8.38
C GLU A 69 -4.58 4.62 8.12
N PHE A 70 -5.58 5.49 8.07
CA PHE A 70 -5.44 6.93 7.94
C PHE A 70 -6.38 7.64 8.90
N ASP A 71 -5.80 8.47 9.78
CA ASP A 71 -6.55 9.23 10.76
C ASP A 71 -7.14 10.47 10.08
N ILE A 72 -8.48 10.50 10.00
CA ILE A 72 -9.18 11.61 9.38
C ILE A 72 -9.35 12.74 10.40
N ARG A 73 -8.89 13.93 9.98
CA ARG A 73 -8.99 15.16 10.76
C ARG A 73 -9.60 16.27 9.91
N PRO A 74 -10.48 17.14 10.46
CA PRO A 74 -11.12 18.20 9.69
C PRO A 74 -10.15 19.20 9.04
N ASP A 75 -8.91 19.28 9.53
CA ASP A 75 -7.85 20.18 9.05
C ASP A 75 -6.96 19.55 7.97
N LEU A 76 -7.25 18.33 7.51
CA LEU A 76 -6.54 17.73 6.37
C LEU A 76 -6.65 18.62 5.14
N TRP A 77 -5.52 18.79 4.45
CA TRP A 77 -5.30 19.82 3.43
C TRP A 77 -6.34 19.83 2.30
N PHE A 78 -6.92 18.67 1.98
CA PHE A 78 -7.87 18.51 0.90
C PHE A 78 -9.29 19.00 1.26
N PHE A 79 -9.70 18.99 2.52
CA PHE A 79 -11.06 19.38 2.90
C PHE A 79 -11.36 20.86 2.61
N PRO A 80 -10.47 21.83 2.92
CA PRO A 80 -10.72 23.24 2.62
C PRO A 80 -10.84 23.55 1.12
N CYS A 81 -10.27 22.72 0.25
CA CYS A 81 -10.24 22.95 -1.20
C CYS A 81 -11.14 22.01 -2.01
N HIS A 82 -11.70 20.97 -1.40
CA HIS A 82 -12.51 19.96 -2.08
C HIS A 82 -13.74 19.59 -1.23
N PHE A 83 -14.85 20.32 -1.32
CA PHE A 83 -15.07 21.61 -2.00
C PHE A 83 -15.34 22.71 -0.96
N LYS A 84 -15.25 23.97 -1.39
CA LYS A 84 -15.61 25.10 -0.51
C LYS A 84 -17.11 25.02 -0.16
N GLY A 85 -17.40 24.78 1.12
CA GLY A 85 -18.76 24.65 1.65
C GLY A 85 -19.36 23.24 1.56
N ASP A 86 -18.63 22.29 0.97
CA ASP A 86 -19.03 20.88 0.85
C ASP A 86 -17.78 19.98 0.94
N PRO A 87 -17.16 19.89 2.14
CA PRO A 87 -15.87 19.25 2.30
C PRO A 87 -16.00 17.72 2.23
N VAL A 88 -15.22 17.10 1.35
CA VAL A 88 -15.16 15.66 1.13
C VAL A 88 -13.77 15.25 0.64
N MET A 89 -13.24 14.15 1.15
CA MET A 89 -11.97 13.62 0.64
C MET A 89 -12.11 13.30 -0.85
N PRO A 90 -11.19 13.76 -1.72
CA PRO A 90 -11.19 13.36 -3.12
C PRO A 90 -11.08 11.83 -3.24
N GLY A 91 -12.05 11.18 -3.90
CA GLY A 91 -12.04 9.72 -4.09
C GLY A 91 -10.78 9.21 -4.80
N CYS A 92 -10.17 10.03 -5.66
CA CYS A 92 -8.91 9.71 -6.32
C CYS A 92 -7.72 9.55 -5.36
N LEU A 93 -7.70 10.25 -4.23
CA LEU A 93 -6.65 10.11 -3.22
C LEU A 93 -6.78 8.78 -2.46
N GLY A 94 -8.02 8.36 -2.17
CA GLY A 94 -8.28 7.05 -1.59
C GLY A 94 -7.91 5.91 -2.56
N LEU A 95 -8.14 6.11 -3.87
CA LEU A 95 -7.67 5.17 -4.89
C LEU A 95 -6.14 5.14 -5.00
N ASP A 96 -5.47 6.29 -4.90
CA ASP A 96 -4.01 6.37 -4.92
C ASP A 96 -3.37 5.64 -3.74
N ALA A 97 -3.96 5.72 -2.54
CA ALA A 97 -3.54 4.93 -1.39
C ALA A 97 -3.45 3.42 -1.71
N LEU A 98 -4.41 2.88 -2.47
CA LEU A 98 -4.40 1.47 -2.85
C LEU A 98 -3.23 1.13 -3.80
N TRP A 99 -2.92 2.00 -4.77
CA TRP A 99 -1.71 1.81 -5.60
C TRP A 99 -0.43 1.96 -4.79
N GLN A 100 -0.37 2.90 -3.86
CA GLN A 100 0.77 3.07 -2.96
C GLN A 100 1.03 1.78 -2.17
N LEU A 101 -0.01 1.13 -1.63
CA LEU A 101 0.12 -0.15 -0.92
C LEU A 101 0.59 -1.30 -1.83
N VAL A 102 0.11 -1.38 -3.07
CA VAL A 102 0.61 -2.41 -4.02
C VAL A 102 2.09 -2.18 -4.32
N GLY A 103 2.49 -0.93 -4.56
CA GLY A 103 3.89 -0.58 -4.79
C GLY A 103 4.78 -0.86 -3.58
N PHE A 104 4.30 -0.53 -2.38
CA PHE A 104 4.98 -0.82 -1.13
C PHE A 104 5.16 -2.33 -0.93
N HIS A 105 4.13 -3.14 -1.19
CA HIS A 105 4.20 -4.60 -1.11
C HIS A 105 5.29 -5.17 -2.02
N LEU A 106 5.39 -4.69 -3.26
CA LEU A 106 6.46 -5.13 -4.18
C LEU A 106 7.87 -4.80 -3.65
N GLY A 107 8.05 -3.61 -3.07
CA GLY A 107 9.30 -3.22 -2.43
C GLY A 107 9.61 -4.07 -1.19
N TRP A 108 8.59 -4.32 -0.35
CA TRP A 108 8.68 -5.17 0.84
C TRP A 108 9.05 -6.63 0.52
N LEU A 109 8.59 -7.15 -0.63
CA LEU A 109 9.01 -8.46 -1.15
C LEU A 109 10.49 -8.48 -1.59
N GLY A 110 11.20 -7.34 -1.59
CA GLY A 110 12.59 -7.20 -2.02
C GLY A 110 12.73 -6.96 -3.53
N SER A 111 11.66 -6.60 -4.23
CA SER A 111 11.73 -6.31 -5.66
C SER A 111 12.42 -4.97 -5.91
N GLN A 112 13.26 -4.90 -6.94
CA GLN A 112 14.02 -3.71 -7.28
C GLN A 112 13.29 -2.81 -8.28
N GLY A 113 13.58 -1.51 -8.22
CA GLY A 113 13.07 -0.49 -9.15
C GLY A 113 12.03 0.46 -8.56
N ARG A 114 11.74 1.55 -9.27
CA ARG A 114 10.83 2.62 -8.84
C ARG A 114 9.39 2.33 -9.28
N GLY A 115 8.44 2.54 -8.37
CA GLY A 115 7.02 2.24 -8.59
C GLY A 115 6.32 3.18 -9.56
N ARG A 116 5.47 2.63 -10.41
CA ARG A 116 4.51 3.37 -11.26
C ARG A 116 3.17 2.64 -11.26
N ALA A 117 2.10 3.35 -10.94
CA ALA A 117 0.75 2.87 -11.20
C ALA A 117 0.53 2.74 -12.71
N LEU A 118 0.03 1.59 -13.15
CA LEU A 118 -0.29 1.31 -14.55
C LEU A 118 -1.79 1.40 -14.85
N GLY A 119 -2.60 1.52 -13.80
CA GLY A 119 -4.04 1.66 -13.89
C GLY A 119 -4.77 0.69 -12.98
N VAL A 120 -6.08 0.60 -13.22
CA VAL A 120 -7.05 -0.19 -12.47
C VAL A 120 -8.03 -0.80 -13.47
N GLY A 121 -8.76 -1.84 -13.07
CA GLY A 121 -9.92 -2.36 -13.78
C GLY A 121 -11.14 -1.49 -13.47
N GLU A 122 -12.04 -2.02 -12.65
CA GLU A 122 -13.24 -1.31 -12.19
C GLU A 122 -12.96 -0.58 -10.86
N VAL A 123 -13.54 0.61 -10.69
CA VAL A 123 -13.58 1.34 -9.42
C VAL A 123 -15.02 1.71 -9.09
N LYS A 124 -15.44 1.46 -7.85
CA LYS A 124 -16.74 1.85 -7.32
C LYS A 124 -16.57 2.74 -6.10
N PHE A 125 -17.29 3.85 -6.11
CA PHE A 125 -17.46 4.73 -4.95
C PHE A 125 -18.93 4.71 -4.56
N THR A 126 -19.26 4.11 -3.42
CA THR A 126 -20.65 3.97 -2.95
C THR A 126 -21.01 4.97 -1.86
N ASP A 127 -20.02 5.67 -1.30
CA ASP A 127 -20.17 6.73 -0.29
C ASP A 127 -18.88 7.55 -0.21
N GLN A 128 -18.71 8.34 0.84
CA GLN A 128 -17.72 9.40 0.92
C GLN A 128 -17.05 9.50 2.29
N VAL A 129 -15.86 10.11 2.32
CA VAL A 129 -15.15 10.43 3.56
C VAL A 129 -15.35 11.91 3.87
N LEU A 130 -16.15 12.18 4.90
CA LEU A 130 -16.43 13.53 5.41
C LEU A 130 -15.46 13.91 6.53
N PRO A 131 -15.34 15.21 6.89
CA PRO A 131 -14.53 15.66 8.04
C PRO A 131 -14.93 15.04 9.39
N SER A 132 -16.14 14.48 9.49
CA SER A 132 -16.63 13.82 10.70
C SER A 132 -16.08 12.40 10.88
N VAL A 133 -15.67 11.73 9.79
CA VAL A 133 -15.06 10.40 9.81
C VAL A 133 -13.83 10.44 10.70
N LYS A 134 -13.59 9.37 11.47
CA LYS A 134 -12.42 9.29 12.37
C LYS A 134 -11.30 8.49 11.78
N GLN A 135 -11.64 7.39 11.13
CA GLN A 135 -10.65 6.48 10.60
C GLN A 135 -11.05 5.99 9.21
N VAL A 136 -10.07 6.01 8.32
CA VAL A 136 -10.11 5.26 7.08
C VAL A 136 -9.20 4.03 7.21
N VAL A 137 -9.70 2.89 6.78
CA VAL A 137 -8.92 1.64 6.66
C VAL A 137 -8.85 1.28 5.19
N TYR A 138 -7.63 1.07 4.69
CA TYR A 138 -7.37 0.54 3.35
C TYR A 138 -6.97 -0.92 3.46
N GLY A 139 -7.43 -1.71 2.50
CA GLY A 139 -6.91 -3.06 2.30
C GLY A 139 -6.65 -3.35 0.84
N ILE A 140 -5.62 -4.15 0.59
CA ILE A 140 -5.39 -4.78 -0.71
C ILE A 140 -5.22 -6.29 -0.55
N ASP A 141 -5.80 -7.04 -1.48
CA ASP A 141 -5.71 -8.48 -1.61
C ASP A 141 -4.91 -8.81 -2.86
N ILE A 142 -3.71 -9.37 -2.69
CA ILE A 142 -2.80 -9.62 -3.80
C ILE A 142 -3.37 -10.73 -4.68
N LYS A 143 -3.63 -10.44 -5.96
CA LYS A 143 -4.06 -11.43 -6.95
C LYS A 143 -2.88 -12.14 -7.59
N ARG A 144 -1.83 -11.38 -7.89
CA ARG A 144 -0.65 -11.88 -8.61
C ARG A 144 0.56 -10.96 -8.44
N VAL A 145 1.72 -11.57 -8.24
CA VAL A 145 3.02 -10.92 -8.33
C VAL A 145 3.85 -11.59 -9.43
N ARG A 146 4.57 -10.79 -10.22
CA ARG A 146 5.58 -11.26 -11.19
C ARG A 146 6.89 -10.56 -10.90
N GLN A 147 7.99 -11.30 -10.76
CA GLN A 147 9.34 -10.77 -10.47
C GLN A 147 10.36 -11.16 -11.55
N GLY A 148 9.95 -11.01 -12.83
CA GLY A 148 10.82 -11.28 -13.97
C GLY A 148 11.49 -10.01 -14.51
N LYS A 149 11.63 -9.93 -15.84
CA LYS A 149 12.15 -8.73 -16.54
C LYS A 149 11.35 -7.46 -16.21
N LEU A 150 10.04 -7.60 -16.01
CA LEU A 150 9.17 -6.57 -15.47
C LEU A 150 8.62 -7.06 -14.12
N VAL A 151 8.82 -6.27 -13.07
CA VAL A 151 8.17 -6.50 -11.78
C VAL A 151 6.75 -5.92 -11.86
N LEU A 152 5.73 -6.73 -11.55
CA LEU A 152 4.33 -6.34 -11.61
C LEU A 152 3.55 -6.93 -10.44
N GLY A 153 2.84 -6.07 -9.72
CA GLY A 153 1.81 -6.43 -8.74
C GLY A 153 0.41 -6.18 -9.31
N ILE A 154 -0.49 -7.12 -9.07
CA ILE A 154 -1.92 -7.00 -9.33
C ILE A 154 -2.67 -7.33 -8.05
N ALA A 155 -3.58 -6.45 -7.64
CA ALA A 155 -4.39 -6.63 -6.43
C ALA A 155 -5.82 -6.14 -6.65
N ASP A 156 -6.74 -6.66 -5.85
CA ASP A 156 -7.98 -5.96 -5.55
C ASP A 156 -7.76 -5.10 -4.31
N GLY A 157 -8.51 -4.02 -4.19
CA GLY A 157 -8.38 -3.12 -3.06
C GLY A 157 -9.70 -2.52 -2.65
N TRP A 158 -9.70 -1.97 -1.45
CA TRP A 158 -10.90 -1.47 -0.81
C TRP A 158 -10.59 -0.44 0.25
N LEU A 159 -11.60 0.38 0.54
CA LEU A 159 -11.54 1.43 1.57
C LEU A 159 -12.79 1.35 2.44
N GLU A 160 -12.57 1.32 3.76
CA GLU A 160 -13.59 1.48 4.78
C GLU A 160 -13.48 2.82 5.51
N ALA A 161 -14.60 3.49 5.74
CA ALA A 161 -14.69 4.66 6.60
C ALA A 161 -15.48 4.30 7.86
N ASP A 162 -14.86 4.44 9.03
CA ASP A 162 -15.40 4.05 10.34
C ASP A 162 -16.05 2.65 10.34
N GLY A 163 -15.35 1.68 9.73
CA GLY A 163 -15.77 0.27 9.64
C GLY A 163 -16.80 -0.06 8.56
N ARG A 164 -17.13 0.89 7.68
CA ARG A 164 -18.09 0.66 6.59
C ARG A 164 -17.39 0.69 5.23
N ARG A 165 -17.57 -0.35 4.41
CA ARG A 165 -17.04 -0.41 3.04
C ARG A 165 -17.65 0.68 2.17
N ILE A 166 -16.81 1.53 1.58
CA ILE A 166 -17.26 2.62 0.71
C ILE A 166 -16.62 2.60 -0.67
N TYR A 167 -15.36 2.12 -0.79
CA TYR A 167 -14.70 1.95 -2.09
C TYR A 167 -14.35 0.49 -2.36
N GLU A 168 -14.42 0.12 -3.63
CA GLU A 168 -13.90 -1.14 -4.17
C GLU A 168 -13.16 -0.85 -5.47
N ALA A 169 -11.99 -1.47 -5.64
CA ALA A 169 -11.17 -1.38 -6.84
C ALA A 169 -10.70 -2.78 -7.26
N SER A 170 -10.93 -3.14 -8.51
CA SER A 170 -10.46 -4.42 -9.06
C SER A 170 -9.25 -4.22 -9.96
N ASP A 171 -8.34 -5.19 -9.95
CA ASP A 171 -7.18 -5.24 -10.85
C ASP A 171 -6.32 -3.95 -10.84
N LEU A 172 -6.05 -3.42 -9.65
CA LEU A 172 -5.02 -2.41 -9.42
C LEU A 172 -3.69 -2.96 -9.91
N ARG A 173 -2.99 -2.21 -10.77
CA ARG A 173 -1.71 -2.63 -11.36
C ARG A 173 -0.62 -1.63 -11.03
N VAL A 174 0.48 -2.12 -10.46
CA VAL A 174 1.69 -1.33 -10.19
C VAL A 174 2.90 -2.11 -10.67
N ALA A 175 3.81 -1.45 -11.36
CA ALA A 175 5.07 -2.03 -11.79
C ALA A 175 6.27 -1.28 -11.19
N LEU A 176 7.38 -2.00 -11.02
CA LEU A 176 8.66 -1.39 -10.68
C LEU A 176 9.57 -1.35 -11.90
N PHE A 177 10.19 -0.19 -12.13
CA PHE A 177 11.09 0.06 -13.25
C PHE A 177 12.50 0.34 -12.74
N ARG A 178 13.48 -0.40 -13.24
CA ARG A 178 14.89 -0.07 -13.04
C ARG A 178 15.25 1.07 -13.99
N SER A 179 15.98 2.06 -13.48
CA SER A 179 16.63 3.10 -14.29
C SER A 179 17.81 2.54 -15.05
#